data_AF-A0A656Y1V7-F1
#
_entry.id   AF-A0A656Y1V7-F1
#
_cell.length_a   1.000
_cell.length_b   1.000
_cell.length_c   1.000
_cell.angle_alpha   90.00
_cell.angle_beta   90.00
_cell.angle_gamma   90.00
#
_symmetry.space_group_name_H-M   'P 1'
#
loop_
_entity.id
_entity.type
_entity.pdbx_description
1 polymer ?
#
loop_
_entity_poly.entity_id
_entity_poly.type
_entity_poly.pdbx_seq_one_letter_code
_entity_poly.pdbx_strand_id
1 'polypeptide(L)' 'MRFVVLAFGSAELPAGITLGSVDTATSVQDRGVRDGTFEGPAWALTGIQVVEASDLDAVLETLPPTGTFEVRPAW' A
#
# COMPACT_ATOMS: atom_id res chain seq x y z
N MET A 1 9.85 -10.65 -4.28
CA MET A 1 9.69 -9.32 -4.90
C MET A 1 9.30 -8.39 -3.79
N ARG A 2 9.84 -7.17 -3.79
CA ARG A 2 9.61 -6.23 -2.71
C ARG A 2 8.45 -5.31 -3.07
N PHE A 3 7.55 -5.09 -2.13
CA PHE A 3 6.46 -4.13 -2.26
C PHE A 3 6.47 -3.17 -1.09
N VAL A 4 6.07 -1.94 -1.34
CA VAL A 4 5.73 -0.97 -0.30
C VAL A 4 4.21 -0.85 -0.21
N VAL A 5 3.69 -0.97 1.00
CA VAL A 5 2.29 -0.75 1.35
C VAL A 5 2.20 0.55 2.14
N LEU A 6 1.49 1.52 1.60
CA LEU A 6 1.15 2.79 2.24
C LEU A 6 -0.25 2.65 2.82
N ALA A 7 -0.40 2.86 4.13
CA ALA A 7 -1.70 2.85 4.79
C ALA A 7 -2.21 4.28 4.97
N PHE A 8 -3.50 4.49 4.66
CA PHE A 8 -4.18 5.76 4.84
C PHE A 8 -5.35 5.60 5.81
N GLY A 9 -5.48 6.52 6.77
CA GLY A 9 -6.53 6.49 7.80
C GLY A 9 -6.11 5.85 9.12
N SER A 10 -7.04 5.34 9.93
CA SER A 10 -6.80 5.05 11.37
C SER A 10 -5.96 3.80 11.68
N ALA A 11 -5.28 3.19 10.70
CA ALA A 11 -4.37 2.08 10.95
C ALA A 11 -2.93 2.60 11.07
N GLU A 12 -2.34 2.49 12.27
CA GLU A 12 -0.92 2.75 12.51
C GLU A 12 -0.08 1.54 12.08
N LEU A 13 0.98 1.80 11.30
CA LEU A 13 2.02 0.84 10.96
C LEU A 13 3.41 1.52 11.07
N PRO A 14 4.48 0.76 11.38
CA PRO A 14 5.78 1.33 11.75
C PRO A 14 6.42 2.13 10.61
N ALA A 15 7.16 3.19 10.93
CA ALA A 15 7.64 4.17 9.95
C ALA A 15 9.02 3.82 9.32
N GLY A 16 9.16 4.18 8.04
CA GLY A 16 10.45 4.56 7.43
C GLY A 16 10.89 3.71 6.23
N ILE A 17 10.49 4.08 5.01
CA ILE A 17 11.05 3.57 3.73
C ILE A 17 10.83 4.60 2.60
N THR A 18 11.74 4.61 1.62
CA THR A 18 11.64 5.31 0.33
C THR A 18 10.79 4.53 -0.69
N LEU A 19 9.87 5.19 -1.39
CA LEU A 19 8.89 4.58 -2.30
C LEU A 19 9.40 4.43 -3.75
N GLY A 20 8.94 3.37 -4.44
CA GLY A 20 9.13 3.17 -5.89
C GLY A 20 8.30 4.13 -6.75
N SER A 21 8.28 4.02 -8.10
CA SER A 21 7.55 4.94 -9.01
C SER A 21 6.03 4.91 -8.84
N VAL A 22 5.35 6.01 -9.21
CA VAL A 22 3.88 6.21 -9.09
C VAL A 22 3.13 5.38 -10.13
N ASP A 23 3.75 5.16 -11.28
CA ASP A 23 3.13 4.51 -12.44
C ASP A 23 2.82 3.02 -12.23
N THR A 24 3.30 2.44 -11.14
CA THR A 24 3.10 1.04 -10.77
C THR A 24 2.28 0.88 -9.49
N ALA A 25 1.60 1.94 -9.04
CA ALA A 25 0.77 1.92 -7.85
C ALA A 25 -0.57 1.22 -8.09
N THR A 26 -0.97 0.42 -7.11
CA THR A 26 -2.30 -0.17 -6.99
C THR A 26 -2.95 0.32 -5.71
N SER A 27 -4.13 0.92 -5.82
CA SER A 27 -4.92 1.35 -4.67
C SER A 27 -5.88 0.22 -4.25
N VAL A 28 -5.96 -0.01 -2.94
CA VAL A 28 -6.82 -1.01 -2.32
C VAL A 28 -7.69 -0.30 -1.29
N GLN A 29 -9.01 -0.38 -1.46
CA GLN A 29 -9.97 0.18 -0.50
C GLN A 29 -11.01 -0.88 -0.16
N ASP A 30 -11.05 -1.31 1.10
CA ASP A 30 -11.97 -2.36 1.59
C ASP A 30 -11.97 -3.61 0.68
N ARG A 31 -10.77 -4.04 0.28
CA ARG A 31 -10.48 -5.12 -0.70
C ARG A 31 -10.91 -4.87 -2.15
N GLY A 32 -11.50 -3.72 -2.46
CA GLY A 32 -11.65 -3.26 -3.84
C GLY A 32 -10.29 -2.83 -4.39
N VAL A 33 -9.81 -3.51 -5.44
CA VAL A 33 -8.57 -3.15 -6.14
C VAL A 33 -8.88 -2.15 -7.24
N ARG A 34 -8.08 -1.09 -7.33
CA ARG A 34 -8.14 -0.07 -8.38
C ARG A 34 -6.73 0.25 -8.86
N ASP A 35 -6.59 0.44 -10.15
CA ASP A 35 -5.34 0.94 -10.72
C ASP A 35 -5.11 2.39 -10.28
N GLY A 36 -3.87 2.73 -9.95
CA GLY A 36 -3.47 4.09 -9.57
C GLY A 36 -3.19 4.26 -8.08
N THR A 37 -2.93 5.51 -7.69
CA THR A 37 -2.58 5.91 -6.33
C THR A 37 -3.81 6.19 -5.47
N PHE A 38 -3.58 6.31 -4.17
CA PHE A 38 -4.57 6.92 -3.29
C PHE A 38 -4.90 8.36 -3.72
N GLU A 39 -6.18 8.65 -3.98
CA GLU A 39 -6.69 9.97 -4.43
C GLU A 39 -7.08 10.91 -3.27
N GLY A 40 -6.47 10.74 -2.09
CA GLY A 40 -6.73 11.58 -0.93
C GLY A 40 -5.54 12.48 -0.57
N PRO A 41 -5.70 13.31 0.46
CA PRO A 41 -4.64 14.22 0.86
C PRO A 41 -3.47 13.46 1.48
N ALA A 42 -2.24 13.90 1.20
CA ALA A 42 -1.02 13.23 1.70
C ALA A 42 -0.93 13.15 3.23
N TRP A 43 -1.58 14.06 3.97
CA TRP A 43 -1.64 14.02 5.44
C TRP A 43 -2.44 12.83 5.99
N ALA A 44 -3.23 12.15 5.15
CA ALA A 44 -3.94 10.94 5.52
C ALA A 44 -3.02 9.72 5.59
N LEU A 45 -1.76 9.83 5.16
CA LEU A 45 -0.78 8.75 5.28
C LEU A 45 -0.45 8.52 6.75
N THR A 46 -0.70 7.31 7.23
CA THR A 46 -0.53 6.93 8.63
C THR A 46 0.46 5.79 8.83
N GLY A 47 0.86 5.10 7.76
CA GLY A 47 1.81 4.00 7.85
C GLY A 47 2.48 3.65 6.52
N ILE A 48 3.69 3.09 6.63
CA ILE A 48 4.47 2.60 5.48
C ILE A 48 5.08 1.25 5.86
N GLN A 49 4.80 0.20 5.12
CA GLN A 49 5.38 -1.11 5.36
C GLN A 49 6.05 -1.65 4.10
N VAL A 50 7.20 -2.30 4.25
CA VAL A 50 7.79 -3.11 3.19
C VAL A 50 7.52 -4.58 3.45
N VAL A 51 7.09 -5.27 2.40
CA VAL A 51 6.82 -6.70 2.41
C VAL A 51 7.54 -7.37 1.24
N GLU A 52 8.11 -8.53 1.50
CA GLU A 52 8.58 -9.45 0.46
C GLU A 52 7.46 -10.44 0.16
N ALA A 53 7.04 -10.49 -1.10
CA ALA A 53 5.99 -11.38 -1.57
C ALA A 53 6.34 -11.96 -2.95
N SER A 54 5.67 -13.03 -3.36
CA SER A 54 5.83 -13.61 -4.70
C SER A 54 5.28 -12.68 -5.79
N ASP A 55 4.15 -12.04 -5.50
CA ASP A 55 3.33 -11.26 -6.41
C ASP A 55 2.41 -10.30 -5.62
N LEU A 56 1.60 -9.52 -6.34
CA LEU A 56 0.65 -8.59 -5.75
C LEU A 56 -0.46 -9.31 -4.97
N ASP A 57 -0.96 -10.45 -5.47
CA ASP A 57 -2.06 -11.20 -4.83
C ASP A 57 -1.66 -11.66 -3.43
N ALA A 58 -0.43 -12.17 -3.28
CA ALA A 58 0.14 -12.53 -1.98
C ALA A 58 0.24 -11.35 -1.01
N VAL A 59 0.47 -10.11 -1.50
CA VAL A 59 0.41 -8.92 -0.64
C VAL A 59 -1.03 -8.65 -0.20
N LEU A 60 -1.99 -8.70 -1.14
CA LEU A 60 -3.41 -8.45 -0.85
C LEU A 60 -3.99 -9.42 0.19
N GLU A 61 -3.55 -10.67 0.21
CA GLU A 61 -3.95 -11.66 1.22
C GLU A 61 -3.51 -11.30 2.64
N THR A 62 -2.42 -10.55 2.79
CA THR A 62 -1.90 -10.11 4.10
C THR A 62 -2.56 -8.82 4.61
N LEU A 63 -3.26 -8.09 3.74
CA LEU A 63 -3.88 -6.83 4.11
C LEU A 63 -5.12 -7.04 4.99
N PRO A 64 -5.36 -6.14 5.98
CA PRO A 64 -6.61 -6.12 6.73
C PRO A 64 -7.83 -6.09 5.81
N PRO A 65 -8.95 -6.72 6.22
CA PRO A 65 -10.16 -6.77 5.40
C PRO A 65 -10.84 -5.40 5.22
N THR A 66 -10.50 -4.43 6.06
CA THR A 66 -10.98 -3.04 6.01
C THR A 66 -9.80 -2.08 6.08
N GLY A 67 -9.88 -0.99 5.32
CA GLY A 67 -8.83 0.02 5.27
C GLY A 67 -8.51 0.48 3.85
N THR A 68 -7.70 1.53 3.77
CA THR A 68 -7.22 2.09 2.50
C THR A 68 -5.71 1.95 2.42
N PHE A 69 -5.24 1.32 1.36
CA PHE A 69 -3.84 1.03 1.12
C PHE A 69 -3.44 1.41 -0.30
N GLU A 70 -2.20 1.81 -0.50
CA GLU A 70 -1.56 1.88 -1.82
C GLU A 70 -0.37 0.92 -1.81
N VAL A 71 -0.35 -0.01 -2.75
CA VAL A 71 0.69 -1.02 -2.91
C VAL A 71 1.52 -0.67 -4.14
N ARG A 72 2.85 -0.63 -3.98
CA ARG A 72 3.78 -0.31 -5.07
C ARG A 72 4.94 -1.30 -5.08
N PRO A 73 5.41 -1.76 -6.25
CA PRO A 73 6.68 -2.47 -6.34
C PRO A 73 7.84 -1.60 -5.84
N ALA A 74 8.75 -2.20 -5.08
CA ALA A 74 9.98 -1.58 -4.56
C ALA A 74 11.21 -2.23 -5.23
N TRP A 75 12.18 -1.40 -5.61
CA TRP A 75 13.32 -1.76 -6.44
C TRP A 75 14.60 -1.38 -5.69
#